data_AF-M0BXR7-F1
#
_entry.id   AF-M0BXR7-F1
#
_cell.length_a   1.000
_cell.length_b   1.000
_cell.length_c   1.000
_cell.angle_alpha   90.00
_cell.angle_beta   90.00
_cell.angle_gamma   90.00
#
_symmetry.space_group_name_H-M   'P 1'
#
loop_
_entity.id
_entity.type
_entity.pdbx_description
1 polymer ?
#
loop_
_entity_poly.entity_id
_entity_poly.type
_entity_poly.pdbx_seq_one_letter_code
_entity_poly.pdbx_strand_id
1 'polypeptide(L)'
;MQWTTSDYRELPEDVKTEVDTAFDEGQYESDEELLWQQVAGPDVEALKRGETYYAPQVDIENGVHTLQFEETTPQYDSTKHLTVPDVPEVPLNISFTIKDTEGTVLKEVDRTIEEKDNDRKVPVATELGTYLVEVTVEGWGTVTESVTLEYTTYQVLLNIQESDEAESSFSVDITQNPATTPAKCQW
;
A
#
# COMPACT_ATOMS: atom_id res chain seq x y z
N MET A 1 -13.24 -6.80 -5.57
CA MET A 1 -13.23 -6.22 -6.92
C MET A 1 -11.93 -5.44 -6.96
N GLN A 2 -11.03 -5.68 -7.93
CA GLN A 2 -9.72 -5.00 -7.90
C GLN A 2 -9.89 -3.53 -8.25
N TRP A 3 -9.40 -2.64 -7.39
CA TRP A 3 -9.50 -1.21 -7.62
C TRP A 3 -8.61 -0.77 -8.78
N THR A 4 -9.05 0.11 -9.68
CA THR A 4 -8.16 0.61 -10.74
C THR A 4 -7.66 2.02 -10.45
N THR A 5 -6.34 2.20 -10.48
CA THR A 5 -5.67 3.47 -10.15
C THR A 5 -4.85 3.98 -11.34
N SER A 6 -4.84 5.30 -11.56
CA SER A 6 -3.94 5.97 -12.52
C SER A 6 -2.88 6.80 -11.78
N ASP A 7 -1.66 6.92 -12.30
CA ASP A 7 -0.64 7.85 -11.77
C ASP A 7 -0.58 9.11 -12.62
N TYR A 8 -0.73 10.28 -11.99
CA TYR A 8 -0.69 11.59 -12.66
C TYR A 8 0.58 11.77 -13.50
N ARG A 9 1.71 11.22 -13.07
CA ARG A 9 2.99 11.34 -13.79
C ARG A 9 2.99 10.64 -15.14
N GLU A 10 2.15 9.62 -15.30
CA GLU A 10 2.04 8.81 -16.51
C GLU A 10 0.97 9.33 -17.48
N LEU A 11 0.20 10.35 -17.09
CA LEU A 11 -0.82 10.94 -17.94
C LEU A 11 -0.22 11.74 -19.11
N PRO A 12 -0.85 11.74 -20.29
CA PRO A 12 -0.54 12.68 -21.36
C PRO A 12 -0.72 14.13 -20.92
N GLU A 13 0.05 15.07 -21.49
CA GLU A 13 0.02 16.50 -21.10
C GLU A 13 -1.35 17.16 -21.28
N ASP A 14 -2.09 16.79 -22.32
CA ASP A 14 -3.44 17.31 -22.55
C ASP A 14 -4.40 16.87 -21.43
N VAL A 15 -4.28 15.62 -20.95
CA VAL A 15 -5.05 15.11 -19.80
C VAL A 15 -4.60 15.77 -18.50
N LYS A 16 -3.30 15.98 -18.32
CA LYS A 16 -2.78 16.71 -17.15
C LYS A 16 -3.37 18.11 -17.07
N THR A 17 -3.55 18.77 -18.21
CA THR A 17 -4.17 20.11 -18.25
C THR A 17 -5.60 20.07 -17.73
N GLU A 18 -6.44 19.12 -18.17
CA GLU A 18 -7.81 18.95 -17.62
C GLU A 18 -7.80 18.70 -16.11
N VAL A 19 -6.92 17.79 -15.67
CA VAL A 19 -6.78 17.40 -14.27
C VAL A 19 -6.31 18.59 -13.42
N ASP A 20 -5.30 19.32 -13.87
CA ASP A 20 -4.76 20.48 -13.16
C ASP A 20 -5.81 21.59 -13.08
N THR A 21 -6.57 21.84 -14.15
CA THR A 21 -7.71 22.78 -14.09
C THR A 21 -8.77 22.32 -13.09
N ALA A 22 -9.12 21.03 -13.06
CA ALA A 22 -10.06 20.50 -12.08
C ALA A 22 -9.60 20.70 -10.63
N PHE A 23 -8.30 20.58 -10.36
CA PHE A 23 -7.74 20.87 -9.03
C PHE A 23 -7.66 22.36 -8.72
N ASP A 24 -7.26 23.20 -9.68
CA ASP A 24 -7.04 24.63 -9.47
C ASP A 24 -8.35 25.42 -9.36
N GLU A 25 -9.36 25.04 -10.16
CA GLU A 25 -10.66 25.69 -10.21
C GLU A 25 -11.73 24.96 -9.37
N GLY A 26 -11.40 23.77 -8.86
CA GLY A 26 -12.31 22.89 -8.12
C GLY A 26 -13.17 22.00 -9.02
N GLN A 27 -13.25 22.33 -10.32
CA GLN A 27 -13.88 21.52 -11.36
C GLN A 27 -13.34 21.88 -12.73
N TYR A 28 -13.34 20.92 -13.65
CA TYR A 28 -13.15 21.15 -15.08
C TYR A 28 -14.47 20.86 -15.80
N GLU A 29 -14.85 21.70 -16.75
CA GLU A 29 -16.08 21.56 -17.54
C GLU A 29 -15.75 21.55 -19.03
N SER A 30 -16.41 20.68 -19.81
CA SER A 30 -16.25 20.60 -21.26
C SER A 30 -17.57 20.25 -21.94
N ASP A 31 -17.82 20.86 -23.10
CA ASP A 31 -18.92 20.47 -24.02
C ASP A 31 -18.55 19.22 -24.86
N GLU A 32 -17.30 18.75 -24.74
CA GLU A 32 -16.76 17.55 -25.38
C GLU A 32 -16.50 16.46 -24.31
N GLU A 33 -16.29 15.22 -24.75
CA GLU A 33 -15.91 14.14 -23.84
C GLU A 33 -14.57 14.46 -23.15
N LEU A 34 -14.48 14.13 -21.86
CA LEU A 34 -13.27 14.34 -21.06
C LEU A 34 -12.14 13.42 -21.54
N LEU A 35 -10.97 13.98 -21.83
CA LEU A 35 -9.77 13.20 -22.18
C LEU A 35 -9.35 12.30 -21.01
N TRP A 36 -9.55 12.77 -19.77
CA TRP A 36 -9.40 11.94 -18.56
C TRP A 36 -10.12 10.60 -18.67
N GLN A 37 -11.42 10.59 -18.99
CA GLN A 37 -12.19 9.34 -19.09
C GLN A 37 -11.72 8.45 -20.23
N GLN A 38 -11.22 9.02 -21.32
CA GLN A 38 -10.72 8.26 -22.46
C GLN A 38 -9.39 7.56 -22.15
N VAL A 39 -8.53 8.18 -21.33
CA VAL A 39 -7.20 7.65 -20.99
C VAL A 39 -7.22 6.79 -19.74
N ALA A 40 -7.84 7.27 -18.66
CA ALA A 40 -7.94 6.52 -17.41
C ALA A 40 -8.93 5.35 -17.55
N GLY A 41 -9.98 5.53 -18.36
CA GLY A 41 -11.09 4.60 -18.47
C GLY A 41 -12.17 4.86 -17.41
N PRO A 42 -13.38 4.30 -17.61
CA PRO A 42 -14.54 4.58 -16.75
C PRO A 42 -14.46 3.91 -15.38
N ASP A 43 -13.60 2.89 -15.21
CA ASP A 43 -13.50 2.09 -13.99
C ASP A 43 -12.41 2.60 -13.03
N VAL A 44 -11.74 3.72 -13.34
CA VAL A 44 -10.70 4.31 -12.47
C VAL A 44 -11.34 4.91 -11.23
N GLU A 45 -10.96 4.35 -10.09
CA GLU A 45 -11.49 4.72 -8.80
C GLU A 45 -10.59 5.72 -8.06
N ALA A 46 -9.31 5.81 -8.42
CA ALA A 46 -8.42 6.82 -7.85
C ALA A 46 -7.29 7.27 -8.79
N LEU A 47 -6.97 8.55 -8.73
CA LEU A 47 -5.77 9.17 -9.29
C LEU A 47 -4.73 9.35 -8.18
N LYS A 48 -3.54 8.76 -8.34
CA LYS A 48 -2.37 9.08 -7.50
C LYS A 48 -1.72 10.36 -8.00
N ARG A 49 -1.66 11.40 -7.16
CA ARG A 49 -0.93 12.65 -7.45
C ARG A 49 0.00 12.95 -6.27
N GLY A 50 1.29 12.78 -6.49
CA GLY A 50 2.28 12.82 -5.40
C GLY A 50 2.14 11.61 -4.48
N GLU A 51 1.89 11.87 -3.19
CA GLU A 51 1.67 10.86 -2.14
C GLU A 51 0.18 10.67 -1.79
N THR A 52 -0.70 11.46 -2.40
CA THR A 52 -2.14 11.47 -2.12
C THR A 52 -2.92 10.82 -3.26
N TYR A 53 -4.10 10.29 -2.94
CA TYR A 53 -5.03 9.71 -3.89
C TYR A 53 -6.32 10.53 -3.95
N TYR A 54 -6.90 10.60 -5.14
CA TYR A 54 -8.11 11.38 -5.38
C TYR A 54 -9.12 10.56 -6.19
N ALA A 55 -10.35 10.46 -5.71
CA ALA A 55 -11.46 9.83 -6.43
C ALA A 55 -11.98 10.80 -7.50
N PRO A 56 -11.97 10.42 -8.79
CA PRO A 56 -12.57 11.24 -9.83
C PRO A 56 -14.11 11.21 -9.68
N GLN A 57 -14.73 12.37 -9.71
CA GLN A 57 -16.18 12.53 -9.88
C GLN A 57 -16.42 13.05 -11.28
N VAL A 58 -17.15 12.27 -12.08
CA VAL A 58 -17.50 12.64 -13.44
C VAL A 58 -19.00 12.61 -13.61
N ASP A 59 -19.56 13.75 -14.00
CA ASP A 59 -20.98 13.91 -14.29
C ASP A 59 -21.19 14.44 -15.71
N ILE A 60 -22.38 14.18 -16.24
CA ILE A 60 -22.82 14.70 -17.54
C ILE A 60 -24.21 15.31 -17.36
N GLU A 61 -24.29 16.63 -17.44
CA GLU A 61 -25.54 17.38 -17.32
C GLU A 61 -25.77 18.26 -18.55
N ASN A 62 -26.91 18.08 -19.22
CA ASN A 62 -27.29 18.86 -20.41
C ASN A 62 -26.24 18.86 -21.55
N GLY A 63 -25.39 17.83 -21.62
CA GLY A 63 -24.31 17.71 -22.61
C GLY A 63 -22.99 18.34 -22.19
N VAL A 64 -22.91 18.91 -20.99
CA VAL A 64 -21.65 19.36 -20.37
C VAL A 64 -21.11 18.23 -19.51
N HIS A 65 -19.87 17.86 -19.77
CA HIS A 65 -19.10 16.92 -18.94
C HIS A 65 -18.34 17.69 -17.87
N THR A 66 -18.40 17.21 -16.63
CA THR A 66 -17.68 17.80 -15.51
C THR A 66 -16.70 16.80 -14.91
N LEU A 67 -15.54 17.28 -14.46
CA LEU A 67 -14.54 16.50 -13.75
C LEU A 67 -14.16 17.21 -12.44
N GLN A 68 -14.30 16.51 -11.33
CA GLN A 68 -13.86 16.95 -10.02
C GLN A 68 -13.03 15.84 -9.36
N PHE A 69 -12.23 16.20 -8.37
CA PHE A 69 -11.41 15.26 -7.61
C PHE A 69 -11.62 15.48 -6.12
N GLU A 70 -12.03 14.43 -5.42
CA GLU A 70 -12.12 14.43 -3.97
C GLU A 70 -11.00 13.57 -3.38
N GLU A 71 -10.33 14.07 -2.33
CA GLU A 71 -9.30 13.30 -1.64
C GLU A 71 -9.89 11.99 -1.09
N THR A 72 -9.18 10.90 -1.29
CA THR A 72 -9.61 9.56 -0.86
C THR A 72 -8.40 8.74 -0.41
N THR A 73 -8.66 7.70 0.39
CA THR A 73 -7.67 6.69 0.74
C THR A 73 -8.15 5.35 0.18
N PRO A 74 -7.65 4.91 -0.98
CA PRO A 74 -8.05 3.63 -1.55
C PRO A 74 -7.79 2.51 -0.55
N GLN A 75 -8.63 1.47 -0.59
CA GLN A 75 -8.54 0.33 0.31
C GLN A 75 -8.47 -0.97 -0.49
N TYR A 76 -7.71 -1.93 0.01
CA TYR A 76 -7.74 -3.30 -0.47
C TYR A 76 -9.01 -4.01 -0.01
N ASP A 77 -9.53 -4.91 -0.86
CA ASP A 77 -10.62 -5.84 -0.51
C ASP A 77 -10.33 -6.70 0.74
N SER A 78 -9.05 -6.87 1.08
CA SER A 78 -8.59 -7.71 2.18
C SER A 78 -7.39 -7.08 2.87
N THR A 79 -7.27 -7.29 4.18
CA THR A 79 -6.11 -6.86 4.95
C THR A 79 -4.81 -7.36 4.33
N LYS A 80 -3.85 -6.45 4.13
CA LYS A 80 -2.50 -6.81 3.71
C LYS A 80 -1.71 -7.31 4.89
N HIS A 81 -0.80 -8.23 4.61
CA HIS A 81 -0.02 -8.91 5.63
C HIS A 81 1.47 -8.78 5.31
N LEU A 82 2.29 -8.59 6.33
CA LEU A 82 3.71 -8.92 6.29
C LEU A 82 3.85 -10.43 6.40
N THR A 83 4.67 -11.02 5.55
CA THR A 83 4.99 -12.45 5.64
C THR A 83 6.40 -12.58 6.22
N VAL A 84 6.58 -13.46 7.21
CA VAL A 84 7.89 -13.80 7.77
C VAL A 84 8.40 -15.07 7.07
N PRO A 85 9.34 -14.96 6.11
CA PRO A 85 9.74 -16.10 5.29
C PRO A 85 10.66 -17.06 6.05
N ASP A 86 11.70 -16.53 6.69
CA ASP A 86 12.70 -17.29 7.44
C ASP A 86 12.36 -17.27 8.92
N VAL A 87 12.32 -18.47 9.52
CA VAL A 87 12.02 -18.65 10.94
C VAL A 87 13.22 -19.35 11.58
N PRO A 88 13.70 -18.86 12.72
CA PRO A 88 14.77 -19.54 13.44
C PRO A 88 14.36 -20.93 13.92
N GLU A 89 15.34 -21.80 14.13
CA GLU A 89 15.13 -23.17 14.64
C GLU A 89 14.53 -23.18 16.05
N VAL A 90 14.69 -22.09 16.81
CA VAL A 90 14.12 -21.90 18.15
C VAL A 90 12.93 -20.95 18.06
N PRO A 91 11.79 -21.27 18.71
CA PRO A 91 10.64 -20.37 18.81
C PRO A 91 11.03 -18.96 19.28
N LEU A 92 10.58 -17.94 18.56
CA LEU A 92 10.71 -16.54 18.97
C LEU A 92 9.35 -15.95 19.32
N ASN A 93 9.26 -15.30 20.49
CA ASN A 93 8.12 -14.47 20.84
C ASN A 93 8.35 -13.06 20.27
N ILE A 94 7.46 -12.66 19.38
CA ILE A 94 7.55 -11.39 18.66
C ILE A 94 6.24 -10.63 18.85
N SER A 95 6.36 -9.37 19.27
CA SER A 95 5.26 -8.42 19.35
C SER A 95 5.38 -7.42 18.22
N PHE A 96 4.29 -7.23 17.48
CA PHE A 96 4.17 -6.28 16.39
C PHE A 96 3.22 -5.17 16.78
N THR A 97 3.67 -3.92 16.69
CA THR A 97 2.83 -2.75 16.88
C THR A 97 2.81 -1.96 15.57
N ILE A 98 1.65 -1.89 14.93
CA ILE A 98 1.40 -1.14 13.71
C ILE A 98 0.89 0.24 14.09
N LYS A 99 1.57 1.28 13.62
CA LYS A 99 1.23 2.69 13.87
C LYS A 99 1.05 3.43 12.55
N ASP A 100 0.26 4.49 12.57
CA ASP A 100 0.30 5.48 11.50
C ASP A 100 1.61 6.29 11.55
N THR A 101 1.81 7.18 10.58
CA THR A 101 3.00 8.06 10.52
C THR A 101 3.04 9.11 11.63
N GLU A 102 1.92 9.37 12.32
CA GLU A 102 1.85 10.26 13.48
C GLU A 102 2.19 9.54 14.80
N GLY A 103 2.39 8.22 14.74
CA GLY A 103 2.71 7.36 15.88
C GLY A 103 1.49 6.85 16.64
N THR A 104 0.28 7.05 16.14
CA THR A 104 -0.93 6.47 16.72
C THR A 104 -0.94 4.97 16.51
N VAL A 105 -1.16 4.21 17.58
CA VAL A 105 -1.27 2.75 17.50
C VAL A 105 -2.57 2.37 16.82
N LEU A 106 -2.45 1.68 15.68
CA LEU A 106 -3.58 1.14 14.92
C LEU A 106 -3.85 -0.31 15.31
N LYS A 107 -2.79 -1.07 15.61
CA LYS A 107 -2.90 -2.50 15.92
C LYS A 107 -1.71 -3.01 16.71
N GLU A 108 -1.97 -3.98 17.58
CA GLU A 108 -0.96 -4.77 18.29
C GLU A 108 -1.21 -6.26 18.03
N VAL A 109 -0.14 -7.02 17.79
CA VAL A 109 -0.18 -8.46 17.53
C VAL A 109 1.00 -9.13 18.22
N ASP A 110 0.72 -9.96 19.22
CA ASP A 110 1.71 -10.84 19.82
C ASP A 110 1.67 -12.23 19.17
N ARG A 111 2.83 -12.76 18.82
CA ARG A 111 2.93 -14.07 18.20
C ARG A 111 4.23 -14.79 18.55
N THR A 112 4.12 -16.09 18.80
CA THR A 112 5.27 -16.99 18.79
C THR A 112 5.45 -17.53 17.38
N ILE A 113 6.58 -17.22 16.74
CA ILE A 113 6.93 -17.76 15.42
C ILE A 113 7.80 -18.99 15.61
N GLU A 114 7.33 -20.13 15.08
CA GLU A 114 8.02 -21.42 15.14
C GLU A 114 8.18 -22.02 13.74
N GLU A 115 9.18 -22.87 13.52
CA GLU A 115 9.48 -23.49 12.22
C GLU A 115 8.25 -24.18 11.59
N LYS A 116 7.38 -24.77 12.41
CA LYS A 116 6.17 -25.48 11.95
C LYS A 116 4.95 -24.58 11.75
N ASP A 117 5.06 -23.29 12.03
CA ASP A 117 3.94 -22.37 11.87
C ASP A 117 3.64 -22.19 10.37
N ASN A 118 2.45 -22.59 9.96
CA ASN A 118 1.99 -22.52 8.57
C ASN A 118 1.43 -21.13 8.22
N ASP A 119 1.11 -20.30 9.21
CA ASP A 119 0.48 -19.00 9.00
C ASP A 119 1.40 -17.86 9.41
N ARG A 120 2.53 -17.66 8.72
CA ARG A 120 3.56 -16.67 9.10
C ARG A 120 3.21 -15.24 8.70
N LYS A 121 1.95 -14.84 8.88
CA LYS A 121 1.39 -13.57 8.41
C LYS A 121 1.06 -12.65 9.58
N VAL A 122 1.48 -11.39 9.47
CA VAL A 122 1.14 -10.31 10.40
C VAL A 122 0.27 -9.31 9.67
N PRO A 123 -1.00 -9.13 10.06
CA PRO A 123 -1.89 -8.17 9.41
C PRO A 123 -1.44 -6.72 9.67
N VAL A 124 -1.33 -5.91 8.62
CA VAL A 124 -0.93 -4.50 8.70
C VAL A 124 -2.17 -3.61 8.63
N ALA A 125 -2.71 -3.41 7.43
CA ALA A 125 -3.84 -2.54 7.19
C ALA A 125 -4.61 -2.98 5.93
N THR A 126 -5.84 -2.47 5.79
CA THR A 126 -6.61 -2.55 4.54
C THR A 126 -6.39 -1.33 3.67
N GLU A 127 -6.03 -0.19 4.24
CA GLU A 127 -5.87 1.06 3.49
C GLU A 127 -4.48 1.16 2.86
N LEU A 128 -4.40 1.88 1.74
CA LEU A 128 -3.13 2.28 1.17
C LEU A 128 -2.53 3.40 2.02
N GLY A 129 -1.20 3.45 2.12
CA GLY A 129 -0.51 4.44 2.93
C GLY A 129 0.79 3.93 3.51
N THR A 130 1.49 4.81 4.22
CA THR A 130 2.71 4.46 4.94
C THR A 130 2.38 4.18 6.41
N TYR A 131 2.95 3.11 6.94
CA TYR A 131 2.77 2.67 8.31
C TYR A 131 4.12 2.45 8.98
N LEU A 132 4.19 2.66 10.28
CA LEU A 132 5.34 2.32 11.10
C LEU A 132 5.06 0.97 11.78
N VAL A 133 5.99 0.03 11.64
CA VAL A 133 5.92 -1.32 12.18
C VAL A 133 7.00 -1.45 13.22
N GLU A 134 6.60 -1.42 14.48
CA GLU A 134 7.49 -1.66 15.61
C GLU A 134 7.49 -3.15 15.93
N VAL A 135 8.65 -3.78 15.83
CA VAL A 135 8.87 -5.21 16.04
C VAL A 135 9.71 -5.38 17.30
N THR A 136 9.13 -6.02 18.32
CA THR A 136 9.82 -6.36 19.55
C THR A 136 10.05 -7.86 19.61
N VAL A 137 11.30 -8.30 19.68
CA VAL A 137 11.68 -9.70 19.84
C VAL A 137 12.15 -9.92 21.27
N GLU A 138 11.52 -10.86 21.98
CA GLU A 138 11.85 -11.14 23.38
C GLU A 138 13.33 -11.54 23.53
N GLY A 139 14.05 -10.80 24.36
CA GLY A 139 15.47 -11.01 24.62
C GLY A 139 16.43 -10.34 23.63
N TRP A 140 15.94 -9.77 22.53
CA TRP A 140 16.79 -9.07 21.53
C TRP A 140 16.56 -7.56 21.52
N GLY A 141 15.31 -7.11 21.67
CA GLY A 141 14.97 -5.68 21.73
C GLY A 141 13.85 -5.28 20.77
N THR A 142 13.80 -3.99 20.43
CA THR A 142 12.74 -3.39 19.61
C THR A 142 13.35 -2.59 18.46
N VAL A 143 12.82 -2.82 17.24
CA VAL A 143 13.18 -2.09 16.02
C VAL A 143 11.91 -1.52 15.40
N THR A 144 11.98 -0.33 14.78
CA THR A 144 10.85 0.27 14.07
C THR A 144 11.22 0.46 12.61
N GLU A 145 10.41 -0.10 11.71
CA GLU A 145 10.58 0.00 10.26
C GLU A 145 9.34 0.62 9.60
N SER A 146 9.54 1.29 8.47
CA SER A 146 8.43 1.85 7.69
C SER A 146 8.01 0.90 6.57
N VAL A 147 6.71 0.75 6.37
CA VAL A 147 6.14 0.01 5.24
C VAL A 147 5.16 0.89 4.46
N THR A 148 5.34 0.97 3.15
CA THR A 148 4.39 1.64 2.27
C THR A 148 3.51 0.60 1.58
N LEU A 149 2.20 0.68 1.82
CA LEU A 149 1.19 -0.09 1.10
C LEU A 149 0.72 0.73 -0.09
N GLU A 150 1.24 0.41 -1.26
CA GLU A 150 0.84 1.00 -2.54
C GLU A 150 0.32 -0.08 -3.50
N TYR A 151 -0.46 0.34 -4.50
CA TYR A 151 -1.14 -0.56 -5.43
C TYR A 151 -0.15 -1.40 -6.24
N THR A 152 0.22 -2.55 -5.68
CA THR A 152 1.18 -3.49 -6.26
C THR A 152 0.73 -4.92 -6.00
N THR A 153 1.18 -5.83 -6.86
CA THR A 153 1.05 -7.27 -6.61
C THR A 153 2.18 -7.79 -5.74
N TYR A 154 2.93 -6.92 -5.06
CA TYR A 154 4.08 -7.33 -4.28
C TYR A 154 3.64 -7.98 -2.95
N GLN A 155 4.34 -9.05 -2.59
CA GLN A 155 4.32 -9.53 -1.22
C GLN A 155 5.26 -8.68 -0.40
N VAL A 156 4.78 -8.21 0.74
CA VAL A 156 5.61 -7.50 1.69
C VAL A 156 6.16 -8.54 2.67
N LEU A 157 7.48 -8.66 2.70
CA LEU A 157 8.22 -9.62 3.51
C LEU A 157 8.88 -8.90 4.67
N LEU A 158 8.81 -9.50 5.85
CA LEU A 158 9.53 -9.07 7.03
C LEU A 158 10.66 -10.06 7.27
N ASN A 159 11.89 -9.62 7.07
CA ASN A 159 13.08 -10.40 7.37
C ASN A 159 13.57 -10.02 8.76
N ILE A 160 13.84 -11.04 9.58
CA ILE A 160 14.40 -10.87 10.93
C ILE A 160 15.68 -11.70 10.96
N GLN A 161 16.82 -11.04 11.20
CA GLN A 161 18.12 -11.71 11.19
C GLN A 161 18.87 -11.37 12.47
N GLU A 162 19.48 -12.38 13.08
CA GLU A 162 20.44 -12.16 14.16
C GLU A 162 21.68 -11.47 13.56
N SER A 163 22.17 -10.44 14.25
CA SER A 163 23.33 -9.67 13.79
C SER A 163 24.51 -9.93 14.70
N ASP A 164 25.64 -10.27 14.11
CA ASP A 164 26.93 -10.40 14.81
C ASP A 164 27.62 -9.04 15.04
N GLU A 165 26.99 -7.91 14.64
CA GLU A 165 27.58 -6.58 14.76
C GLU A 165 27.35 -5.94 16.14
N ALA A 166 28.35 -5.19 16.61
CA ALA A 166 28.48 -4.74 18.01
C ALA A 166 27.44 -3.69 18.48
N GLU A 167 26.57 -3.18 17.60
CA GLU A 167 25.62 -2.10 17.92
C GLU A 167 24.17 -2.56 18.07
N SER A 168 23.80 -3.74 17.56
CA SER A 168 22.48 -4.36 17.76
C SER A 168 22.59 -5.87 17.56
N SER A 169 21.95 -6.65 18.44
CA SER A 169 21.98 -8.12 18.36
C SER A 169 21.14 -8.69 17.21
N PHE A 170 20.37 -7.85 16.50
CA PHE A 170 19.54 -8.26 15.37
C PHE A 170 19.17 -7.07 14.47
N SER A 171 18.78 -7.38 13.24
CA SER A 171 18.17 -6.45 12.28
C SER A 171 16.79 -6.93 11.85
N VAL A 172 15.95 -5.96 11.48
CA VAL A 172 14.63 -6.18 10.90
C VAL A 172 14.56 -5.38 9.62
N ASP A 173 14.19 -6.02 8.52
CA ASP A 173 14.14 -5.40 7.21
C ASP A 173 12.83 -5.75 6.51
N ILE A 174 12.08 -4.72 6.08
CA ILE A 174 10.86 -4.90 5.29
C ILE A 174 11.21 -4.78 3.81
N THR A 175 10.93 -5.83 3.05
CA THR A 175 11.21 -5.87 1.60
C THR A 175 9.93 -6.15 0.82
N GLN A 176 9.79 -5.54 -0.34
CA GLN A 176 8.70 -5.82 -1.27
C GLN A 176 9.23 -6.69 -2.40
N ASN A 177 8.70 -7.90 -2.54
CA ASN A 177 9.08 -8.82 -3.61
C ASN A 177 7.92 -9.05 -4.57
N PRO A 178 8.16 -9.18 -5.91
CA PRO A 178 7.18 -9.74 -6.85
C PRO A 178 6.56 -10.94 -6.19
N ALA A 179 5.23 -10.92 -5.97
CA ALA A 179 4.54 -12.12 -5.52
C ALA A 179 4.93 -13.21 -6.52
N THR A 180 5.71 -14.17 -6.05
CA THR A 180 6.07 -15.32 -6.87
C THR A 180 4.75 -16.02 -7.09
N THR A 181 4.17 -15.80 -8.28
CA THR A 181 3.12 -16.68 -8.76
C THR A 181 3.75 -18.06 -8.69
N PRO A 182 3.18 -19.03 -7.94
CA PRO A 182 3.71 -20.38 -8.02
C PRO A 182 3.73 -20.72 -9.50
N ALA A 183 4.92 -21.03 -10.03
CA ALA A 183 5.07 -21.44 -11.41
C ALA A 183 3.99 -22.49 -11.64
N LYS A 184 3.03 -22.21 -12.53
CA LYS A 184 1.99 -23.18 -12.87
C LYS A 184 2.75 -24.45 -13.23
N CYS A 185 2.68 -25.48 -12.39
CA CYS A 185 3.16 -26.80 -12.75
C CYS A 185 2.49 -27.13 -14.07
N GLN A 186 3.26 -27.20 -15.15
CA GLN A 186 2.79 -27.75 -16.41
C GLN A 186 2.63 -29.24 -16.16
N TRP A 187 1.39 -29.68 -15.99
CA TRP A 187 1.00 -31.08 -16.12
C TRP A 187 0.87 -31.45 -17.59
#